data_AF-A0A1Z2LDK7-F1
#
_entry.id   AF-A0A1Z2LDK7-F1
#
_cell.length_a   1.000
_cell.length_b   1.000
_cell.length_c   1.000
_cell.angle_alpha   90.00
_cell.angle_beta   90.00
_cell.angle_gamma   90.00
#
_symmetry.space_group_name_H-M   'P 1'
#
loop_
_entity.id
_entity.type
_entity.pdbx_description
1 polymer ?
#
loop_
_entity_poly.entity_id
_entity_poly.type
_entity_poly.pdbx_seq_one_letter_code
_entity_poly.pdbx_strand_id
1 'polypeptide(L)'
;MRVERTCERCGAGHGRPRVVGAGYEYSVAHTRHRVLVGVVAYGLVGIDLETIAGPGVPQGLLARTTTPDERVALSQLPPHELPGAFTRLWSRKEATVKLTGHGLAARLDRIGVRGDLALPHGSPAEDWPSSEVHLLDVFVEGHAAAIASTHRITDVRAIAGRPGPHRLTL
;
A
#
# COMPACT_ATOMS: atom_id res chain seq x y z
N MET A 1 3.22 10.70 23.79
CA MET A 1 2.69 9.83 22.73
C MET A 1 3.75 8.77 22.43
N ARG A 2 3.42 7.49 22.53
CA ARG A 2 4.36 6.37 22.29
C ARG A 2 3.94 5.64 21.02
N VAL A 3 4.88 5.45 20.10
CA VAL A 3 4.68 4.65 18.88
C VAL A 3 5.34 3.30 19.07
N GLU A 4 4.60 2.23 18.81
CA GLU A 4 5.09 0.85 18.84
C GLU A 4 5.16 0.26 17.43
N ARG A 5 6.17 -0.57 17.20
CA ARG A 5 6.42 -1.21 15.90
C ARG A 5 6.76 -2.69 16.05
N THR A 6 6.25 -3.33 17.09
CA THR A 6 6.47 -4.76 17.31
C THR A 6 5.76 -5.55 16.22
N CYS A 7 6.48 -6.41 15.52
CA CYS A 7 5.90 -7.33 14.55
C CYS A 7 5.17 -8.45 15.29
N GLU A 8 3.89 -8.66 14.96
CA GLU A 8 3.05 -9.70 15.55
C GLU A 8 3.55 -11.14 15.24
N ARG A 9 4.47 -11.31 14.29
CA ARG A 9 4.97 -12.62 13.85
C ARG A 9 6.31 -13.01 14.48
N CYS A 10 7.23 -12.06 14.60
CA CYS A 10 8.60 -12.33 15.05
C CYS A 10 9.04 -11.48 16.25
N GLY A 11 8.21 -10.53 16.69
CA GLY A 11 8.53 -9.63 17.81
C GLY A 11 9.51 -8.50 17.48
N ALA A 12 10.10 -8.45 16.29
CA ALA A 12 11.08 -7.41 15.92
C ALA A 12 10.43 -6.04 15.60
N GLY A 13 11.23 -4.98 15.53
CA GLY A 13 10.78 -3.58 15.40
C GLY A 13 10.28 -3.14 14.00
N HIS A 14 9.87 -4.07 13.15
CA HIS A 14 9.39 -3.80 11.78
C HIS A 14 7.89 -4.00 11.59
N GLY A 15 7.14 -4.17 12.69
CA GLY A 15 5.69 -4.25 12.67
C GLY A 15 5.04 -2.95 12.20
N ARG A 16 3.74 -3.05 11.96
CA ARG A 16 2.90 -1.89 11.66
C ARG A 16 2.99 -0.88 12.80
N PRO A 17 3.17 0.40 12.51
CA PRO A 17 3.29 1.39 13.55
C PRO A 17 1.91 1.64 14.19
N ARG A 18 1.85 1.62 15.53
CA ARG A 18 0.61 1.86 16.30
C ARG A 18 0.86 2.90 17.37
N VAL A 19 -0.13 3.75 17.65
CA VAL A 19 -0.07 4.71 18.76
C VAL A 19 -0.79 4.10 19.96
N VAL A 20 -0.06 3.88 21.05
CA VAL A 20 -0.63 3.23 22.25
C VAL A 20 -1.74 4.10 22.83
N GLY A 21 -2.93 3.51 23.02
CA GLY A 21 -4.09 4.14 23.64
C GLY A 21 -4.87 5.13 22.76
N ALA A 22 -4.60 5.17 21.45
CA ALA A 22 -5.13 6.21 20.57
C ALA A 22 -6.55 5.95 20.02
N GLY A 23 -7.01 4.70 20.03
CA GLY A 23 -8.34 4.32 19.51
C GLY A 23 -8.48 4.46 17.99
N TYR A 24 -7.37 4.53 17.25
CA TYR A 24 -7.33 4.55 15.80
C TYR A 24 -6.13 3.75 15.28
N GLU A 25 -6.23 3.30 14.03
CA GLU A 25 -5.12 2.74 13.26
C GLU A 25 -4.62 3.76 12.25
N TYR A 26 -3.35 3.66 11.89
CA TYR A 26 -2.77 4.52 10.88
C TYR A 26 -1.73 3.82 10.02
N SER A 27 -1.48 4.40 8.86
CA SER A 27 -0.42 3.98 7.95
C SER A 27 0.25 5.22 7.37
N VAL A 28 1.53 5.09 7.04
CA VAL A 28 2.36 6.18 6.51
C VAL A 28 2.99 5.73 5.21
N ALA A 29 2.97 6.60 4.22
CA ALA A 29 3.69 6.45 2.96
C ALA A 29 4.44 7.75 2.66
N HIS A 30 5.59 7.66 2.02
CA HIS A 30 6.31 8.86 1.63
C HIS A 30 7.11 8.65 0.36
N THR A 31 7.24 9.71 -0.41
CA THR A 31 8.29 9.85 -1.41
C THR A 31 9.35 10.81 -0.88
N ARG A 32 10.32 11.19 -1.73
CA ARG A 32 11.33 12.18 -1.38
C ARG A 32 10.72 13.53 -0.93
N HIS A 33 9.55 13.89 -1.45
CA HIS A 33 8.99 15.24 -1.29
C HIS A 33 7.59 15.27 -0.68
N ARG A 34 6.96 14.12 -0.49
CA ARG A 34 5.58 14.02 0.02
C ARG A 34 5.49 12.95 1.09
N VAL A 35 4.69 13.23 2.11
CA VAL A 35 4.28 12.24 3.12
C VAL A 35 2.76 12.19 3.08
N LEU A 36 2.20 10.98 3.01
CA LEU A 36 0.80 10.71 3.28
C LEU A 36 0.68 9.97 4.59
N VAL A 37 -0.39 10.28 5.32
CA VAL A 37 -0.80 9.56 6.53
C VAL A 37 -2.28 9.23 6.36
N GLY A 38 -2.60 7.94 6.41
CA GLY A 38 -3.98 7.46 6.45
C GLY A 38 -4.33 7.10 7.89
N VAL A 39 -5.50 7.54 8.36
CA VAL A 39 -5.98 7.27 9.73
C VAL A 39 -7.40 6.73 9.65
N VAL A 40 -7.68 5.66 10.39
CA VAL A 40 -9.03 5.07 10.49
C VAL A 40 -9.39 4.84 11.95
N ALA A 41 -10.63 5.12 12.31
CA ALA A 41 -11.14 4.85 13.67
C ALA A 41 -11.38 3.35 13.91
N TYR A 42 -11.69 2.59 12.85
CA TYR A 42 -12.03 1.17 12.92
C TYR A 42 -11.38 0.38 11.79
N GLY A 43 -11.07 -0.89 12.07
CA GLY A 43 -10.42 -1.78 11.12
C GLY A 43 -8.94 -1.45 10.91
N LEU A 44 -8.37 -2.00 9.85
CA LEU A 44 -6.98 -1.80 9.48
C LEU A 44 -6.90 -0.90 8.25
N VAL A 45 -5.81 -0.15 8.14
CA VAL A 45 -5.49 0.68 7.00
C VAL A 45 -4.05 0.47 6.57
N GLY A 46 -3.83 0.47 5.25
CA GLY A 46 -2.52 0.57 4.66
C GLY A 46 -2.57 1.63 3.56
N ILE A 47 -1.53 2.46 3.48
CA ILE A 47 -1.43 3.44 2.40
C ILE A 47 -0.09 3.33 1.71
N ASP A 48 -0.09 3.64 0.42
CA ASP A 48 1.11 3.69 -0.36
C ASP A 48 1.12 4.86 -1.34
N LEU A 49 2.32 5.34 -1.67
CA LEU A 49 2.55 6.49 -2.55
C LEU A 49 3.86 6.24 -3.33
N GLU A 50 3.73 6.07 -4.64
CA GLU A 50 4.86 5.88 -5.54
C GLU A 50 4.96 7.01 -6.56
N THR A 51 6.20 7.39 -6.86
CA THR A 51 6.46 8.28 -8.00
C THR A 51 6.30 7.50 -9.29
N ILE A 52 5.52 8.02 -10.24
CA ILE A 52 5.44 7.41 -11.57
C ILE A 52 6.75 7.73 -12.29
N ALA A 53 7.65 6.76 -12.37
CA ALA A 53 9.01 6.96 -12.87
C ALA A 53 9.31 6.10 -14.11
N GLY A 54 9.90 6.75 -15.12
CA GLY A 54 10.74 6.15 -16.18
C GLY A 54 10.04 5.28 -17.25
N PRO A 55 10.68 5.09 -18.41
CA PRO A 55 10.06 4.49 -19.60
C PRO A 55 10.00 2.95 -19.61
N GLY A 56 9.95 2.27 -18.45
CA GLY A 56 9.82 0.81 -18.48
C GLY A 56 9.77 0.13 -17.12
N VAL A 57 9.27 -1.10 -17.12
CA VAL A 57 9.18 -1.96 -15.93
C VAL A 57 10.09 -3.18 -16.12
N PRO A 58 11.08 -3.42 -15.24
CA PRO A 58 11.94 -4.60 -15.36
C PRO A 58 11.14 -5.91 -15.31
N GLN A 59 11.39 -6.83 -16.23
CA GLN A 59 10.67 -8.10 -16.33
C GLN A 59 10.77 -8.95 -15.04
N GLY A 60 11.94 -8.93 -14.39
CA GLY A 60 12.12 -9.62 -13.10
C GLY A 60 11.25 -9.03 -11.98
N LEU A 61 10.98 -7.72 -12.02
CA LEU A 61 10.12 -7.04 -11.06
C LEU A 61 8.65 -7.38 -11.33
N LEU A 62 8.23 -7.40 -12.61
CA LEU A 62 6.90 -7.86 -13.01
C LEU A 62 6.66 -9.27 -12.46
N ALA A 63 7.55 -10.22 -12.74
CA ALA A 63 7.39 -11.62 -12.32
C ALA A 63 7.23 -11.81 -10.80
N ARG A 64 7.96 -11.03 -9.99
CA ARG A 64 7.93 -11.11 -8.51
C ARG A 64 6.75 -10.38 -7.88
N THR A 65 6.12 -9.47 -8.62
CA THR A 65 5.07 -8.59 -8.09
C THR A 65 3.68 -9.05 -8.48
N THR A 66 3.54 -9.70 -9.63
CA THR A 66 2.24 -9.91 -10.29
C THR A 66 1.76 -11.34 -10.16
N THR A 67 0.44 -11.52 -10.14
CA THR A 67 -0.19 -12.82 -10.39
C THR A 67 -0.14 -13.14 -11.91
N PRO A 68 -0.37 -14.40 -12.31
CA PRO A 68 -0.46 -14.75 -13.73
C PRO A 68 -1.48 -13.90 -14.51
N ASP A 69 -2.68 -13.71 -13.97
CA ASP A 69 -3.75 -12.92 -14.59
C ASP A 69 -3.33 -11.46 -14.79
N GLU A 70 -2.68 -10.86 -13.79
CA GLU A 70 -2.18 -9.49 -13.86
C GLU A 70 -1.06 -9.34 -14.90
N ARG A 71 -0.16 -10.33 -15.03
CA ARG A 71 0.87 -10.29 -16.10
C ARG A 71 0.25 -10.30 -17.47
N VAL A 72 -0.75 -11.15 -17.68
CA VAL A 72 -1.45 -11.23 -18.97
C VAL A 72 -2.09 -9.87 -19.27
N ALA A 73 -2.83 -9.29 -18.30
CA ALA A 73 -3.46 -7.98 -18.47
C ALA A 73 -2.43 -6.87 -18.78
N LEU A 74 -1.31 -6.82 -18.05
CA LEU A 74 -0.25 -5.83 -18.28
C LEU A 74 0.45 -6.02 -19.63
N SER A 75 0.61 -7.27 -20.10
CA SER A 75 1.25 -7.55 -21.39
C SER A 75 0.44 -7.13 -22.61
N GLN A 76 -0.87 -6.90 -22.42
CA GLN A 76 -1.79 -6.44 -23.47
C GLN A 76 -1.81 -4.91 -23.60
N LEU A 77 -1.18 -4.18 -22.67
CA LEU A 77 -1.15 -2.73 -22.69
C LEU A 77 -0.15 -2.20 -23.73
N PRO A 78 -0.43 -1.04 -24.34
CA PRO A 78 0.57 -0.29 -25.08
C PRO A 78 1.81 0.00 -24.21
N PRO A 79 3.04 -0.03 -24.78
CA PRO A 79 4.26 0.18 -24.00
C PRO A 79 4.31 1.48 -23.19
N HIS A 80 3.62 2.53 -23.64
CA HIS A 80 3.56 3.81 -22.96
C HIS A 80 2.61 3.84 -21.75
N GLU A 81 1.66 2.92 -21.67
CA GLU A 81 0.72 2.80 -20.55
C GLU A 81 1.25 1.87 -19.44
N LEU A 82 2.12 0.92 -19.80
CA LEU A 82 2.63 -0.11 -18.90
C LEU A 82 3.26 0.45 -17.61
N PRO A 83 4.14 1.46 -17.63
CA PRO A 83 4.74 1.99 -16.40
C PRO A 83 3.69 2.51 -15.43
N GLY A 84 2.74 3.32 -15.91
CA GLY A 84 1.67 3.89 -15.06
C GLY A 84 0.75 2.80 -14.49
N ALA A 85 0.35 1.84 -15.31
CA ALA A 85 -0.48 0.72 -14.88
C ALA A 85 0.24 -0.17 -13.84
N PHE A 86 1.52 -0.44 -14.06
CA PHE A 86 2.33 -1.19 -13.12
C PHE A 86 2.53 -0.45 -11.80
N THR A 87 2.88 0.84 -11.82
CA THR A 87 3.06 1.65 -10.59
C THR A 87 1.77 1.72 -9.78
N ARG A 88 0.61 1.81 -10.44
CA ARG A 88 -0.69 1.73 -9.76
C ARG A 88 -0.94 0.36 -9.13
N LEU A 89 -0.67 -0.73 -9.85
CA LEU A 89 -0.79 -2.08 -9.32
C LEU A 89 0.14 -2.32 -8.12
N TRP A 90 1.39 -1.87 -8.25
CA TRP A 90 2.40 -1.90 -7.20
C TRP A 90 1.88 -1.18 -5.96
N SER A 91 1.43 0.07 -6.10
CA SER A 91 0.99 0.86 -4.95
C SER A 91 -0.20 0.22 -4.23
N ARG A 92 -1.15 -0.35 -4.96
CA ARG A 92 -2.26 -1.12 -4.36
C ARG A 92 -1.79 -2.34 -3.57
N LYS A 93 -0.82 -3.09 -4.09
CA LYS A 93 -0.29 -4.27 -3.40
C LYS A 93 0.54 -3.87 -2.18
N GLU A 94 1.37 -2.83 -2.26
CA GLU A 94 2.12 -2.30 -1.12
C GLU A 94 1.20 -1.73 -0.03
N ALA A 95 0.13 -1.03 -0.39
CA ALA A 95 -0.90 -0.60 0.54
C ALA A 95 -1.50 -1.82 1.27
N THR A 96 -1.76 -2.91 0.56
CA THR A 96 -2.25 -4.17 1.15
C THR A 96 -1.22 -4.83 2.07
N VAL A 97 0.06 -4.84 1.70
CA VAL A 97 1.15 -5.36 2.53
C VAL A 97 1.30 -4.55 3.81
N LYS A 98 1.22 -3.22 3.73
CA LYS A 98 1.24 -2.33 4.88
C LYS A 98 0.03 -2.53 5.78
N LEU A 99 -1.16 -2.71 5.20
CA LEU A 99 -2.37 -3.03 5.94
C LEU A 99 -2.20 -4.34 6.73
N THR A 100 -1.64 -5.37 6.11
CA THR A 100 -1.53 -6.71 6.72
C THR A 100 -0.30 -6.89 7.61
N GLY A 101 0.68 -5.99 7.51
CA GLY A 101 1.89 -6.01 8.33
C GLY A 101 2.91 -7.08 7.95
N HIS A 102 2.78 -7.69 6.76
CA HIS A 102 3.75 -8.68 6.26
C HIS A 102 5.13 -8.06 5.97
N GLY A 103 5.17 -6.76 5.66
CA GLY A 103 6.42 -6.04 5.36
C GLY A 103 7.23 -6.71 4.24
N LEU A 104 8.56 -6.72 4.39
CA LEU A 104 9.51 -7.28 3.40
C LEU A 104 9.34 -8.78 3.14
N ALA A 105 8.67 -9.52 4.03
CA ALA A 105 8.39 -10.93 3.84
C ALA A 105 7.18 -11.19 2.92
N ALA A 106 6.48 -10.13 2.50
CA ALA A 106 5.32 -10.25 1.66
C ALA A 106 5.67 -10.78 0.27
N ARG A 107 4.83 -11.72 -0.19
CA ARG A 107 4.86 -12.23 -1.55
C ARG A 107 3.81 -11.49 -2.38
N LEU A 108 4.21 -10.41 -3.04
CA LEU A 108 3.31 -9.59 -3.86
C LEU A 108 2.70 -10.40 -5.03
N ASP A 109 3.41 -11.39 -5.56
CA ASP A 109 2.92 -12.36 -6.55
C ASP A 109 1.80 -13.28 -6.02
N ARG A 110 1.53 -13.26 -4.71
CA ARG A 110 0.45 -13.99 -4.03
C ARG A 110 -0.70 -13.10 -3.58
N ILE A 111 -0.71 -11.83 -3.99
CA ILE A 111 -1.82 -10.90 -3.75
C ILE A 111 -2.44 -10.55 -5.11
N GLY A 112 -3.65 -10.97 -5.40
CA GLY A 112 -4.37 -10.58 -6.60
C GLY A 112 -5.16 -9.28 -6.39
N VAL A 113 -5.10 -8.37 -7.35
CA VAL A 113 -5.92 -7.15 -7.39
C VAL A 113 -7.00 -7.30 -8.43
N ARG A 114 -8.28 -7.19 -8.01
CA ARG A 114 -9.45 -7.28 -8.89
C ARG A 114 -10.41 -6.16 -8.57
N GLY A 115 -10.56 -5.21 -9.49
CA GLY A 115 -11.41 -4.03 -9.28
C GLY A 115 -10.94 -3.20 -8.09
N ASP A 116 -11.81 -3.08 -7.07
CA ASP A 116 -11.59 -2.40 -5.80
C ASP A 116 -11.23 -3.38 -4.66
N LEU A 117 -10.79 -4.61 -4.97
CA LEU A 117 -10.44 -5.63 -3.97
C LEU A 117 -9.01 -6.15 -4.13
N ALA A 118 -8.37 -6.41 -2.98
CA ALA A 118 -7.19 -7.24 -2.87
C ALA A 118 -7.57 -8.60 -2.28
N LEU A 119 -7.08 -9.67 -2.91
CA LEU A 119 -7.42 -11.05 -2.59
C LEU A 119 -6.14 -11.89 -2.50
N PRO A 120 -6.11 -12.94 -1.67
CA PRO A 120 -5.02 -13.91 -1.73
C PRO A 120 -5.08 -14.68 -3.05
N HIS A 121 -3.91 -14.88 -3.68
CA HIS A 121 -3.77 -15.72 -4.87
C HIS A 121 -3.10 -17.05 -4.52
N GLY A 122 -3.93 -18.10 -4.45
CA GLY A 122 -3.57 -19.40 -3.87
C GLY A 122 -3.96 -19.46 -2.39
N SER A 123 -3.27 -20.29 -1.60
CA SER A 123 -3.52 -20.34 -0.16
C SER A 123 -3.16 -18.98 0.48
N PRO A 124 -4.08 -18.35 1.22
CA PRO A 124 -3.76 -17.13 1.95
C PRO A 124 -2.61 -17.39 2.93
N ALA A 125 -1.78 -16.37 3.16
CA ALA A 125 -0.92 -16.39 4.33
C ALA A 125 -1.82 -16.56 5.58
N GLU A 126 -1.35 -17.29 6.60
CA GLU A 126 -2.13 -17.58 7.81
C GLU A 126 -2.72 -16.33 8.47
N ASP A 127 -2.08 -15.18 8.25
CA ASP A 127 -2.45 -13.87 8.81
C ASP A 127 -3.17 -12.95 7.80
N TRP A 128 -3.76 -13.50 6.73
CA TRP A 128 -4.61 -12.71 5.85
C TRP A 128 -5.89 -12.26 6.59
N PRO A 129 -6.37 -11.02 6.42
CA PRO A 129 -7.60 -10.57 7.06
C PRO A 129 -8.78 -11.49 6.74
N SER A 130 -9.61 -11.79 7.74
CA SER A 130 -10.84 -12.56 7.54
C SER A 130 -11.91 -11.79 6.77
N SER A 131 -11.82 -10.46 6.76
CA SER A 131 -12.64 -9.55 5.95
C SER A 131 -12.03 -9.33 4.56
N GLU A 132 -12.86 -8.87 3.62
CA GLU A 132 -12.36 -8.33 2.36
C GLU A 132 -11.38 -7.17 2.58
N VAL A 133 -10.41 -7.04 1.68
CA VAL A 133 -9.50 -5.89 1.64
C VAL A 133 -9.91 -5.01 0.48
N HIS A 134 -10.49 -3.86 0.80
CA HIS A 134 -10.94 -2.86 -0.15
C HIS A 134 -9.81 -1.92 -0.54
N LEU A 135 -9.76 -1.54 -1.81
CA LEU A 135 -8.76 -0.69 -2.42
C LEU A 135 -9.40 0.57 -2.99
N LEU A 136 -8.78 1.71 -2.75
CA LEU A 136 -9.13 2.97 -3.39
C LEU A 136 -7.85 3.66 -3.88
N ASP A 137 -7.84 4.07 -5.15
CA ASP A 137 -6.77 4.93 -5.64
C ASP A 137 -7.01 6.37 -5.22
N VAL A 138 -5.94 7.04 -4.83
CA VAL A 138 -5.96 8.46 -4.49
C VAL A 138 -5.16 9.21 -5.54
N PHE A 139 -5.74 10.27 -6.09
CA PHE A 139 -5.03 11.12 -7.02
C PHE A 139 -4.07 12.04 -6.28
N VAL A 140 -2.78 11.84 -6.52
CA VAL A 140 -1.71 12.74 -6.08
C VAL A 140 -0.90 13.08 -7.31
N GLU A 141 -0.78 14.36 -7.63
CA GLU A 141 -0.14 14.82 -8.87
C GLU A 141 1.27 14.20 -9.05
N GLY A 142 1.48 13.52 -10.18
CA GLY A 142 2.73 12.85 -10.54
C GLY A 142 2.99 11.52 -9.81
N HIS A 143 2.02 11.02 -9.05
CA HIS A 143 2.17 9.84 -8.21
C HIS A 143 1.00 8.87 -8.38
N ALA A 144 1.28 7.59 -8.19
CA ALA A 144 0.23 6.61 -7.91
C ALA A 144 0.12 6.46 -6.39
N ALA A 145 -1.08 6.59 -5.84
CA ALA A 145 -1.33 6.35 -4.43
C ALA A 145 -2.52 5.42 -4.25
N ALA A 146 -2.45 4.56 -3.24
CA ALA A 146 -3.52 3.63 -2.91
C ALA A 146 -3.77 3.58 -1.41
N ILE A 147 -5.03 3.37 -1.05
CA ILE A 147 -5.48 3.03 0.29
C ILE A 147 -6.01 1.59 0.23
N ALA A 148 -5.56 0.76 1.16
CA ALA A 148 -6.16 -0.53 1.48
C ALA A 148 -6.89 -0.42 2.83
N SER A 149 -8.07 -1.01 2.96
CA SER A 149 -8.82 -1.07 4.22
C SER A 149 -9.59 -2.38 4.38
N THR A 150 -9.77 -2.83 5.63
CA THR A 150 -10.67 -3.96 5.95
C THR A 150 -12.15 -3.57 5.96
N HIS A 151 -12.46 -2.29 5.74
CA HIS A 151 -13.82 -1.79 5.55
C HIS A 151 -13.92 -1.09 4.20
N ARG A 152 -15.11 -1.11 3.60
CA ARG A 152 -15.35 -0.38 2.35
C ARG A 152 -15.09 1.11 2.57
N ILE A 153 -14.26 1.68 1.71
CA ILE A 153 -13.93 3.10 1.76
C ILE A 153 -15.05 3.87 1.05
N THR A 154 -15.77 4.72 1.78
CA THR A 154 -16.92 5.48 1.27
C THR A 154 -16.65 6.98 1.16
N ASP A 155 -15.70 7.50 1.94
CA ASP A 155 -15.29 8.91 1.93
C ASP A 155 -13.80 9.01 2.27
N VAL A 156 -13.11 9.99 1.66
CA VAL A 156 -11.71 10.32 1.97
C VAL A 156 -11.59 11.82 2.14
N ARG A 157 -11.18 12.25 3.33
CA ARG A 157 -10.89 13.65 3.63
C ARG A 157 -9.39 13.89 3.59
N ALA A 158 -8.93 14.57 2.54
CA ALA A 158 -7.54 14.98 2.43
C ALA A 158 -7.32 16.31 3.17
N ILE A 159 -6.35 16.33 4.10
CA ILE A 159 -5.91 17.53 4.79
C ILE A 159 -4.47 17.81 4.35
N ALA A 160 -4.26 18.90 3.62
CA ALA A 160 -2.90 19.32 3.26
C ALA A 160 -2.16 19.80 4.51
N GLY A 161 -1.03 19.17 4.82
CA GLY A 161 -0.13 19.65 5.86
C GLY A 161 0.43 21.02 5.49
N ARG A 162 0.38 21.98 6.42
CA ARG A 162 1.15 23.22 6.27
C ARG A 162 2.62 22.90 6.54
N PRO A 163 3.58 23.43 5.75
CA PRO A 163 4.99 23.28 6.09
C PRO A 163 5.23 23.84 7.50
N GLY A 164 5.77 23.00 8.39
CA GLY A 164 6.11 23.42 9.75
C GLY A 164 7.33 24.36 9.74
N PRO A 165 7.51 25.18 10.79
CA PRO A 165 8.64 26.11 10.90
C PRO A 165 10.00 25.40 11.08
N HIS A 166 9.99 24.09 11.37
CA HIS A 166 11.19 23.31 11.63
C HIS A 166 11.54 22.43 10.44
N ARG A 167 12.64 22.74 9.77
CA ARG A 167 13.34 21.77 8.93
C ARG A 167 14.02 20.76 9.86
N LEU A 168 13.52 19.52 9.87
CA LEU A 168 14.30 18.39 10.38
C LEU A 168 15.40 18.12 9.35
N THR A 169 16.66 18.35 9.76
CA THR A 169 17.82 17.95 8.97
C THR A 169 18.08 16.49 9.34
N LEU A 170 17.90 15.57 8.38
CA LEU A 170 18.25 14.15 8.51
C LEU A 170 19.75 13.95 8.27
#